data_AF-A0A927Z2C7-F1
#
_entry.id   AF-A0A927Z2C7-F1
#
_cell.length_a   1.000
_cell.length_b   1.000
_cell.length_c   1.000
_cell.angle_alpha   90.00
_cell.angle_beta   90.00
_cell.angle_gamma   90.00
#
_symmetry.space_group_name_H-M   'P 1'
#
loop_
_entity.id
_entity.type
_entity.pdbx_description
1 polymer ?
#
loop_
_entity_poly.entity_id
_entity_poly.type
_entity_poly.pdbx_seq_one_letter_code
_entity_poly.pdbx_strand_id
1 'polypeptide(L)'
;MKITRLIKKCMAATLLSAIILSAAAPMVQGSVRTTNIIGSKQPNSYNTKWRSHTRICAYEDAGHLFNLKVVSKIGNAISSNTTTVGSLTVNSGYVSDKNAHAWHEYYIGNVLKKAWQED
;
A
#
# COMPACT_ATOMS: atom_id res chain seq x y z
N MET A 1 48.34 -3.62 39.93
CA MET A 1 47.77 -3.35 38.59
C MET A 1 46.47 -4.15 38.37
N LYS A 2 45.30 -3.63 38.78
CA LYS A 2 43.99 -4.32 38.56
C LYS A 2 42.86 -3.42 38.03
N ILE A 3 43.09 -2.10 37.90
CA ILE A 3 42.04 -1.11 37.57
C ILE A 3 41.75 -1.04 36.06
N THR A 4 42.75 -1.31 35.21
CA THR A 4 42.63 -1.19 33.75
C THR A 4 41.76 -2.28 33.08
N ARG A 5 41.47 -3.38 33.78
CA ARG A 5 40.59 -4.45 33.27
C ARG A 5 39.10 -4.20 33.51
N LEU A 6 38.75 -3.39 34.52
CA LEU A 6 37.34 -3.09 34.84
C LEU A 6 36.75 -2.09 33.84
N ILE A 7 37.51 -1.07 33.47
CA ILE A 7 37.08 0.01 32.57
C ILE A 7 36.78 -0.53 31.15
N LYS A 8 37.58 -1.49 30.66
CA LYS A 8 37.35 -2.11 29.34
C LYS A 8 36.06 -2.93 29.27
N LYS A 9 35.57 -3.49 30.39
CA LYS A 9 34.31 -4.26 30.42
C LYS A 9 33.08 -3.36 30.44
N CYS A 10 33.16 -2.19 31.09
CA CYS A 10 32.04 -1.24 31.15
C CYS A 10 31.80 -0.51 29.81
N MET A 11 32.84 -0.25 29.01
CA MET A 11 32.68 0.38 27.69
C MET A 11 32.15 -0.57 26.61
N ALA A 12 32.40 -1.88 26.72
CA ALA A 12 31.83 -2.86 25.81
C ALA A 12 30.32 -3.06 26.03
N ALA A 13 29.85 -2.98 27.28
CA ALA A 13 28.44 -3.14 27.62
C ALA A 13 27.56 -1.94 27.18
N THR A 14 28.13 -0.73 27.13
CA THR A 14 27.44 0.48 26.68
C THR A 14 27.37 0.60 25.16
N LEU A 15 28.41 0.14 24.43
CA LEU A 15 28.34 0.05 22.97
C LEU A 15 27.39 -1.05 22.49
N LEU A 16 27.30 -2.18 23.19
CA LEU A 16 26.40 -3.28 22.81
C LEU A 16 24.92 -2.94 23.06
N SER A 17 24.61 -2.08 24.04
CA SER A 17 23.23 -1.64 24.32
C SER A 17 22.75 -0.51 23.39
N ALA A 18 23.67 0.26 22.80
CA ALA A 18 23.33 1.28 21.80
C ALA A 18 23.00 0.70 20.41
N ILE A 19 23.62 -0.43 20.03
CA ILE A 19 23.39 -1.07 18.72
C ILE A 19 22.02 -1.76 18.65
N ILE A 20 21.45 -2.17 19.79
CA ILE A 20 20.17 -2.88 19.85
C ILE A 20 18.97 -1.92 19.70
N LEU A 21 19.09 -0.64 20.08
CA LEU A 21 18.01 0.34 19.90
C LEU A 21 17.95 0.95 18.50
N SER A 22 19.03 0.85 17.72
CA SER A 22 19.09 1.33 16.32
C SER A 22 18.75 0.25 15.28
N ALA A 23 18.53 -0.99 15.70
CA ALA A 23 17.93 -2.01 14.86
C ALA A 23 16.45 -1.68 14.71
N ALA A 24 16.17 -0.78 13.76
CA ALA A 24 14.87 -0.38 13.27
C ALA A 24 13.82 -1.46 13.53
N ALA A 25 12.93 -1.21 14.50
CA ALA A 25 11.67 -1.93 14.54
C ALA A 25 11.10 -1.79 13.11
N PRO A 26 10.88 -2.89 12.37
CA PRO A 26 10.22 -2.78 11.09
C PRO A 26 8.89 -2.11 11.39
N MET A 27 8.70 -0.89 10.90
CA MET A 27 7.40 -0.22 10.95
C MET A 27 6.44 -1.20 10.30
N VAL A 28 5.56 -1.81 11.10
CA VAL A 28 4.60 -2.79 10.60
C VAL A 28 3.66 -2.02 9.71
N GLN A 29 3.94 -2.04 8.41
CA GLN A 29 3.11 -1.39 7.43
C GLN A 29 1.82 -2.18 7.30
N GLY A 30 0.69 -1.48 7.18
CA GLY A 30 -0.59 -2.12 6.89
C GLY A 30 -0.46 -3.12 5.73
N SER A 31 -1.21 -4.20 5.80
CA SER A 31 -1.08 -5.32 4.87
C SER A 31 -2.32 -5.48 4.00
N VAL A 32 -2.11 -5.81 2.74
CA VAL A 32 -3.18 -6.21 1.81
C VAL A 32 -2.97 -7.67 1.45
N ARG A 33 -4.01 -8.49 1.59
CA ARG A 33 -3.96 -9.87 1.09
C ARG A 33 -3.97 -9.83 -0.44
N THR A 34 -2.85 -10.20 -1.06
CA THR A 34 -2.65 -10.08 -2.52
C THR A 34 -3.65 -10.89 -3.36
N THR A 35 -4.14 -12.01 -2.83
CA THR A 35 -5.19 -12.84 -3.43
C THR A 35 -6.55 -12.15 -3.53
N ASN A 36 -6.72 -11.01 -2.85
CA ASN A 36 -7.96 -10.27 -2.72
C ASN A 36 -7.92 -8.91 -3.42
N ILE A 37 -7.00 -8.73 -4.37
CA ILE A 37 -6.86 -7.52 -5.19
C ILE A 37 -7.46 -7.80 -6.57
N ILE A 38 -8.48 -7.03 -6.93
CA ILE A 38 -9.20 -7.15 -8.20
C ILE A 38 -9.09 -5.81 -8.92
N GLY A 39 -8.53 -5.80 -10.12
CA GLY A 39 -8.61 -4.69 -11.06
C GLY A 39 -9.26 -5.22 -12.33
N SER A 40 -10.23 -4.49 -12.88
CA SER A 40 -10.82 -4.85 -14.17
C SER A 40 -11.36 -3.63 -14.90
N LYS A 41 -11.45 -3.78 -16.21
CA LYS A 41 -12.21 -2.90 -17.09
C LYS A 41 -13.66 -3.39 -17.17
N GLN A 42 -14.62 -2.51 -16.88
CA GLN A 42 -16.05 -2.84 -16.83
C GLN A 42 -16.86 -2.01 -17.83
N PRO A 43 -17.69 -2.65 -18.68
CA PRO A 43 -18.65 -1.93 -19.50
C PRO A 43 -19.84 -1.43 -18.67
N ASN A 44 -20.51 -0.39 -19.16
CA ASN A 44 -21.84 -0.02 -18.69
C ASN A 44 -22.90 -1.04 -19.15
N SER A 45 -24.14 -0.90 -18.69
CA SER A 45 -25.26 -1.78 -19.05
C SER A 45 -25.54 -1.90 -20.55
N TYR A 46 -25.10 -0.92 -21.34
CA TYR A 46 -25.32 -0.87 -22.79
C TYR A 46 -24.07 -1.21 -23.62
N ASN A 47 -22.95 -1.56 -22.98
CA ASN A 47 -21.66 -1.81 -23.63
C ASN A 47 -21.14 -0.68 -24.55
N THR A 48 -21.54 0.56 -24.26
CA THR A 48 -21.18 1.78 -25.02
C THR A 48 -20.13 2.64 -24.31
N LYS A 49 -19.95 2.43 -23.01
CA LYS A 49 -18.96 3.15 -22.20
C LYS A 49 -18.27 2.19 -21.24
N TRP A 50 -17.04 2.51 -20.90
CA TRP A 50 -16.14 1.66 -20.13
C TRP A 50 -15.60 2.41 -18.92
N ARG A 51 -15.37 1.71 -17.82
CA ARG A 51 -14.76 2.26 -16.61
C ARG A 51 -13.68 1.32 -16.08
N SER A 52 -12.75 1.86 -15.32
CA SER A 52 -11.84 1.07 -14.49
C SER A 52 -12.48 0.80 -13.12
N HIS A 53 -12.52 -0.46 -12.71
CA HIS A 53 -13.01 -0.94 -11.42
C HIS A 53 -11.85 -1.55 -10.63
N THR A 54 -11.59 -1.02 -9.44
CA THR A 54 -10.56 -1.55 -8.54
C THR A 54 -11.16 -1.88 -7.19
N ARG A 55 -10.92 -3.09 -6.68
CA ARG A 55 -11.37 -3.54 -5.38
C ARG A 55 -10.23 -4.22 -4.61
N ILE A 56 -10.11 -3.85 -3.35
CA ILE A 56 -9.27 -4.53 -2.36
C ILE A 56 -10.20 -5.07 -1.28
N CYS A 57 -10.28 -6.39 -1.11
CA CYS A 57 -11.24 -6.99 -0.19
C CYS A 57 -10.76 -7.09 1.26
N ALA A 58 -9.45 -6.98 1.50
CA ALA A 58 -8.88 -7.11 2.84
C ALA A 58 -7.64 -6.23 3.01
N TYR A 59 -7.81 -5.15 3.77
CA TYR A 59 -6.76 -4.31 4.32
C TYR A 59 -6.86 -4.31 5.84
N GLU A 60 -5.75 -4.60 6.49
CA GLU A 60 -5.62 -4.53 7.93
C GLU A 60 -4.36 -3.75 8.25
N ASP A 61 -4.53 -2.73 9.09
CA ASP A 61 -3.42 -2.00 9.68
C ASP A 61 -3.39 -2.31 11.17
N ALA A 62 -2.24 -2.77 11.66
CA ALA A 62 -2.07 -3.36 13.00
C ALA A 62 -2.05 -2.30 14.12
N GLY A 63 -2.96 -1.32 14.06
CA GLY A 63 -3.00 -0.16 14.95
C GLY A 63 -2.05 0.97 14.54
N HIS A 64 -1.43 0.89 13.37
CA HIS A 64 -0.72 2.03 12.79
C HIS A 64 -1.69 2.96 12.03
N LEU A 65 -1.21 4.15 11.66
CA LEU A 65 -2.01 5.17 10.97
C LEU A 65 -1.76 5.15 9.45
N PHE A 66 -1.46 4.00 8.87
CA PHE A 66 -1.28 3.88 7.44
C PHE A 66 -2.64 3.80 6.73
N ASN A 67 -2.84 4.72 5.80
CA ASN A 67 -4.03 4.76 4.98
C ASN A 67 -3.82 3.92 3.71
N LEU A 68 -4.72 2.98 3.41
CA LEU A 68 -4.80 2.36 2.09
C LEU A 68 -5.49 3.35 1.14
N LYS A 69 -4.76 3.84 0.14
CA LYS A 69 -5.34 4.61 -0.97
C LYS A 69 -5.40 3.73 -2.21
N VAL A 70 -6.55 3.69 -2.87
CA VAL A 70 -6.76 2.99 -4.15
C VAL A 70 -7.10 4.01 -5.22
N VAL A 71 -6.52 3.86 -6.40
CA VAL A 71 -6.76 4.71 -7.56
C VAL A 71 -7.18 3.84 -8.73
N SER A 72 -8.20 4.30 -9.47
CA SER A 72 -8.75 3.65 -10.65
C SER A 72 -8.80 4.68 -11.78
N LYS A 73 -8.20 4.36 -12.94
CA LYS A 73 -8.05 5.31 -14.06
C LYS A 73 -8.41 4.64 -15.39
N ILE A 74 -9.07 5.37 -16.29
CA ILE A 74 -9.24 4.98 -17.69
C ILE A 74 -9.40 6.24 -18.55
N GLY A 75 -8.52 6.40 -19.54
CA GLY A 75 -8.41 7.67 -20.28
C GLY A 75 -8.30 8.87 -19.32
N ASN A 76 -9.19 9.84 -19.46
CA ASN A 76 -9.24 11.04 -18.61
C ASN A 76 -10.06 10.87 -17.32
N ALA A 77 -10.70 9.71 -17.10
CA ALA A 77 -11.51 9.46 -15.92
C ALA A 77 -10.64 8.86 -14.81
N ILE A 78 -10.39 9.63 -13.75
CA ILE A 78 -9.56 9.23 -12.61
C ILE A 78 -10.39 9.37 -11.33
N SER A 79 -10.41 8.31 -10.52
CA SER A 79 -11.01 8.33 -9.19
C SER A 79 -10.07 7.71 -8.18
N SER A 80 -10.11 8.21 -6.95
CA SER A 80 -9.39 7.60 -5.82
C SER A 80 -10.22 7.65 -4.56
N ASN A 81 -9.99 6.69 -3.67
CA ASN A 81 -10.55 6.69 -2.34
C ASN A 81 -9.54 6.09 -1.35
N THR A 82 -9.82 6.26 -0.06
CA THR A 82 -8.92 5.88 1.03
C THR A 82 -9.70 5.16 2.13
N THR A 83 -9.10 4.13 2.72
CA THR A 83 -9.61 3.51 3.94
C THR A 83 -8.46 3.23 4.91
N THR A 84 -8.78 3.11 6.20
CA THR A 84 -7.83 2.69 7.24
C THR A 84 -7.98 1.22 7.61
N VAL A 85 -9.12 0.59 7.28
CA VAL A 85 -9.41 -0.82 7.56
C VAL A 85 -10.41 -1.40 6.56
N GLY A 86 -10.44 -2.72 6.43
CA GLY A 86 -11.49 -3.46 5.74
C GLY A 86 -11.32 -3.49 4.21
N SER A 87 -12.41 -3.29 3.48
CA SER A 87 -12.42 -3.36 2.02
C SER A 87 -12.61 -1.99 1.39
N LEU A 88 -12.04 -1.78 0.20
CA LEU A 88 -12.17 -0.55 -0.56
C LEU A 88 -12.44 -0.85 -2.01
N THR A 89 -13.43 -0.17 -2.58
CA THR A 89 -13.77 -0.25 -4.01
C THR A 89 -13.77 1.15 -4.60
N VAL A 90 -13.13 1.31 -5.76
CA VAL A 90 -13.01 2.57 -6.48
C VAL A 90 -13.35 2.34 -7.95
N ASN A 91 -14.25 3.17 -8.46
CA ASN A 91 -14.64 3.18 -9.87
C ASN A 91 -14.22 4.52 -10.47
N SER A 92 -13.56 4.49 -11.63
CA SER A 92 -13.43 5.69 -12.45
C SER A 92 -14.81 6.12 -12.98
N GLY A 93 -14.88 7.32 -13.53
CA GLY A 93 -15.95 7.69 -14.46
C GLY A 93 -15.95 6.79 -15.71
N TYR A 94 -17.08 6.78 -16.42
CA TYR A 94 -17.23 6.10 -17.70
C TYR A 94 -16.63 6.93 -18.84
N VAL A 95 -15.91 6.27 -19.75
CA VAL A 95 -15.39 6.83 -21.01
C VAL A 95 -15.96 6.08 -22.22
N SER A 96 -16.10 6.77 -23.35
CA SER A 96 -16.62 6.14 -24.59
C SER A 96 -15.58 5.32 -25.34
N ASP A 97 -14.29 5.55 -25.08
CA ASP A 97 -13.21 4.84 -25.76
C ASP A 97 -13.05 3.41 -25.21
N LYS A 98 -13.46 2.43 -26.01
CA LYS A 98 -13.32 1.00 -25.70
C LYS A 98 -11.86 0.55 -25.70
N ASN A 99 -10.95 1.24 -26.39
CA ASN A 99 -9.55 0.82 -26.48
C ASN A 99 -8.69 1.43 -25.37
N ALA A 100 -9.25 2.35 -24.56
CA ALA A 100 -8.54 2.91 -23.42
C ALA A 100 -8.25 1.82 -22.37
N HIS A 101 -6.99 1.74 -21.95
CA HIS A 101 -6.54 0.81 -20.92
C HIS A 101 -7.06 1.24 -19.53
N ALA A 102 -7.49 0.28 -18.73
CA ALA A 102 -7.82 0.48 -17.32
C ALA A 102 -6.54 0.35 -16.47
N TRP A 103 -6.27 1.35 -15.65
CA TRP A 103 -5.11 1.39 -14.77
C TRP A 103 -5.55 1.36 -13.31
N HIS A 104 -4.85 0.55 -12.52
CA HIS A 104 -5.14 0.28 -11.14
C HIS A 104 -3.90 0.51 -10.29
N GLU A 105 -4.04 1.25 -9.20
CA GLU A 105 -2.94 1.52 -8.27
C GLU A 105 -3.43 1.39 -6.84
N TYR A 106 -2.55 0.92 -5.95
CA TYR A 106 -2.78 1.11 -4.52
C TYR A 106 -1.51 1.49 -3.76
N TYR A 107 -1.73 2.28 -2.73
CA TYR A 107 -0.72 2.86 -1.86
C TYR A 107 -1.03 2.51 -0.42
N ILE A 108 0.02 2.32 0.38
CA ILE A 108 -0.11 2.19 1.83
C ILE A 108 0.67 3.33 2.47
N GLY A 109 -0.03 4.23 3.14
CA GLY A 109 0.46 5.58 3.42
C GLY A 109 0.73 6.32 2.12
N ASN A 110 1.95 6.80 1.94
CA ASN A 110 2.39 7.50 0.72
C ASN A 110 3.20 6.61 -0.25
N VAL A 111 3.30 5.31 0.03
CA VAL A 111 4.14 4.39 -0.75
C VAL A 111 3.28 3.62 -1.74
N LEU A 112 3.55 3.76 -3.04
CA LEU A 112 2.95 2.92 -4.08
C LEU A 112 3.39 1.47 -3.88
N LYS A 113 2.43 0.56 -3.79
CA LYS A 113 2.69 -0.86 -3.56
C LYS A 113 2.52 -1.71 -4.79
N LYS A 114 1.51 -1.41 -5.60
CA LYS A 114 1.29 -2.07 -6.88
C LYS A 114 0.62 -1.11 -7.84
N ALA A 115 1.05 -1.17 -9.10
CA ALA A 115 0.38 -0.62 -10.24
C ALA A 115 0.24 -1.73 -11.28
N TRP A 116 -0.91 -1.81 -11.95
CA TRP A 116 -1.12 -2.73 -13.06
C TRP A 116 -2.18 -2.19 -14.02
N GLN A 117 -2.17 -2.76 -15.22
CA GLN A 117 -3.04 -2.38 -16.32
C GLN A 117 -3.92 -3.58 -16.71
N GLU A 118 -5.16 -3.31 -17.12
CA GLU A 118 -6.09 -4.25 -17.74
C GLU A 118 -6.59 -3.69 -19.07
N ASP A 119 -6.72 -4.55 -20.08
CA ASP A 119 -7.09 -4.21 -21.46
C ASP A 119 -8.59 -4.38 -21.76
#